data_AF-X1ESG3-F1
#
_entry.id   AF-X1ESG3-F1
#
_cell.length_a   1.000
_cell.length_b   1.000
_cell.length_c   1.000
_cell.angle_alpha   90.00
_cell.angle_beta   90.00
_cell.angle_gamma   90.00
#
_symmetry.space_group_name_H-M   'P 1'
#
loop_
_entity.id
_entity.type
_entity.pdbx_description
1 polymer ?
#
loop_
_entity_poly.entity_id
_entity_poly.type
_entity_poly.pdbx_seq_one_letter_code
_entity_poly.pdbx_strand_id
1 'polypeptide(L)'
;MSSKLKITKEGLKDIAVTVDSYRIRVLIDAKQEILDSGVYNEEQYHAILFKMFDEELIKFKLYNFLTRQKSNDFEALNKFSSDNSIEITKTLSLLELLKNENLIAVNEIYDEVEGDENTPSSTTFKDFDIKSFDVNPSKIKSIYEPVETIFETHNCSGCGLCVGICPVNCLDVFNGFGKIDEEKCIRCGLCYYVCPRTYL
;
A
#
# COMPACT_ATOMS: atom_id res chain seq x y z
N MET A 1 5.43 -16.30 30.23
CA MET A 1 4.78 -15.11 30.85
C MET A 1 3.74 -14.61 29.88
N SER A 2 2.45 -14.87 30.16
CA SER A 2 1.34 -14.36 29.34
C SER A 2 1.24 -12.85 29.56
N SER A 3 1.85 -12.06 28.67
CA SER A 3 1.60 -10.63 28.60
C SER A 3 0.15 -10.48 28.18
N LYS A 4 -0.71 -10.02 29.09
CA LYS A 4 -2.08 -9.63 28.74
C LYS A 4 -2.00 -8.59 27.62
N LEU A 5 -2.33 -8.99 26.39
CA LEU A 5 -2.48 -8.09 25.26
C LEU A 5 -3.52 -7.05 25.70
N LYS A 6 -3.09 -5.81 25.95
CA LYS A 6 -4.02 -4.71 26.19
C LYS A 6 -4.56 -4.29 24.82
N ILE A 7 -5.66 -4.92 24.44
CA ILE A 7 -6.40 -4.55 23.23
C ILE A 7 -7.06 -3.19 23.48
N THR A 8 -6.65 -2.18 22.72
CA THR A 8 -7.26 -0.85 22.75
C THR A 8 -8.42 -0.78 21.77
N LYS A 9 -9.39 0.11 22.03
CA LYS A 9 -10.53 0.32 21.12
C LYS A 9 -10.04 0.81 19.75
N GLU A 10 -8.98 1.60 19.75
CA GLU A 10 -8.30 2.10 18.57
C GLU A 10 -7.68 0.95 17.76
N GLY A 11 -6.94 0.05 18.42
CA GLY A 11 -6.34 -1.09 17.76
C GLY A 11 -7.39 -2.02 17.14
N LEU A 12 -8.55 -2.20 17.79
CA LEU A 12 -9.67 -2.95 17.21
C LEU A 12 -10.25 -2.27 15.96
N LYS A 13 -10.34 -0.94 15.95
CA LYS A 13 -10.82 -0.19 14.78
C LYS A 13 -9.82 -0.33 13.62
N ASP A 14 -8.52 -0.22 13.88
CA ASP A 14 -7.48 -0.39 12.86
C ASP A 14 -7.53 -1.80 12.25
N ILE A 15 -7.67 -2.83 13.09
CA ILE A 15 -7.81 -4.22 12.66
C ILE A 15 -9.07 -4.40 11.79
N ALA A 16 -10.22 -3.90 12.25
CA ALA A 16 -11.47 -4.04 11.52
C ALA A 16 -11.40 -3.41 10.12
N VAL A 17 -10.85 -2.19 10.02
CA VAL A 17 -10.64 -1.50 8.74
C VAL A 17 -9.65 -2.26 7.85
N THR A 18 -8.61 -2.86 8.42
CA THR A 18 -7.61 -3.62 7.67
C THR A 18 -8.20 -4.89 7.07
N VAL A 19 -8.97 -5.66 7.85
CA VAL A 19 -9.68 -6.86 7.34
C VAL A 19 -10.68 -6.48 6.25
N ASP A 20 -11.38 -5.36 6.44
CA ASP A 20 -12.32 -4.84 5.45
C ASP A 20 -11.65 -4.26 4.21
N SER A 21 -10.35 -4.00 4.23
CA SER A 21 -9.65 -3.46 3.07
C SER A 21 -9.79 -4.39 1.87
N TYR A 22 -9.95 -3.81 0.68
CA TYR A 22 -10.10 -4.60 -0.53
C TYR A 22 -8.92 -5.57 -0.71
N ARG A 23 -7.69 -5.12 -0.45
CA ARG A 23 -6.45 -5.91 -0.59
C ARG A 23 -6.43 -7.18 0.26
N ILE A 24 -6.92 -7.10 1.50
CA ILE A 24 -6.98 -8.25 2.39
C ILE A 24 -8.18 -9.13 2.08
N ARG A 25 -9.33 -8.50 1.81
CA ARG A 25 -10.58 -9.20 1.52
C ARG A 25 -10.48 -10.11 0.29
N VAL A 26 -9.91 -9.62 -0.82
CA VAL A 26 -9.80 -10.44 -2.05
C VAL A 26 -8.93 -11.67 -1.85
N LEU A 27 -7.89 -11.60 -1.02
CA LEU A 27 -7.05 -12.75 -0.71
C LEU A 27 -7.79 -13.76 0.17
N ILE A 28 -8.55 -13.27 1.15
CA ILE A 28 -9.39 -14.10 2.02
C ILE A 28 -10.48 -14.81 1.21
N ASP A 29 -11.17 -14.07 0.34
CA ASP A 29 -12.25 -14.57 -0.49
C ASP A 29 -11.74 -15.67 -1.46
N ALA A 30 -10.51 -15.52 -1.97
CA ALA A 30 -9.87 -16.47 -2.88
C ALA A 30 -9.15 -17.64 -2.17
N LYS A 31 -9.25 -17.79 -0.83
CA LYS A 31 -8.49 -18.80 -0.07
C LYS A 31 -8.65 -20.19 -0.66
N GLN A 32 -9.89 -20.60 -0.95
CA GLN A 32 -10.16 -21.98 -1.36
C GLN A 32 -9.55 -22.26 -2.73
N GLU A 33 -9.72 -21.36 -3.69
CA GLU A 33 -9.14 -21.47 -5.03
C GLU A 33 -7.60 -21.45 -5.00
N ILE A 34 -7.00 -20.67 -4.09
CA ILE A 34 -5.54 -20.67 -3.89
C ILE A 34 -5.06 -22.04 -3.40
N LEU A 35 -5.73 -22.64 -2.42
CA LEU A 35 -5.33 -23.94 -1.88
C LEU A 35 -5.61 -25.07 -2.88
N ASP A 36 -6.74 -25.01 -3.59
CA ASP A 36 -7.13 -25.98 -4.61
C ASP A 36 -6.19 -25.99 -5.81
N SER A 37 -5.48 -24.87 -6.07
CA SER A 37 -4.44 -24.81 -7.11
C SER A 37 -3.26 -25.75 -6.85
N GLY A 38 -3.02 -26.13 -5.58
CA GLY A 38 -1.88 -26.94 -5.16
C GLY A 38 -0.53 -26.22 -5.16
N VAL A 39 -0.47 -24.94 -5.54
CA VAL A 39 0.78 -24.14 -5.54
C VAL A 39 1.18 -23.74 -4.12
N TYR A 40 0.20 -23.45 -3.26
CA TYR A 40 0.42 -23.04 -1.88
C TYR A 40 -0.29 -23.99 -0.93
N ASN A 41 0.38 -24.33 0.17
CA ASN A 41 -0.28 -24.97 1.31
C ASN A 41 -0.87 -23.92 2.28
N GLU A 42 -1.62 -24.39 3.28
CA GLU A 42 -2.30 -23.52 4.24
C GLU A 42 -1.33 -22.66 5.06
N GLU A 43 -0.17 -23.19 5.44
CA GLU A 43 0.86 -22.45 6.17
C GLU A 43 1.42 -21.28 5.33
N GLN A 44 1.75 -21.55 4.07
CA GLN A 44 2.25 -20.54 3.12
C GLN A 44 1.19 -19.48 2.83
N TYR A 45 -0.06 -19.89 2.62
CA TYR A 45 -1.19 -18.97 2.47
C TYR A 45 -1.29 -18.02 3.67
N HIS A 46 -1.25 -18.56 4.90
CA HIS A 46 -1.34 -17.75 6.11
C HIS A 46 -0.13 -16.83 6.29
N ALA A 47 1.08 -17.28 5.93
CA ALA A 47 2.26 -16.44 5.96
C ALA A 47 2.12 -15.23 5.02
N ILE A 48 1.59 -15.43 3.81
CA ILE A 48 1.33 -14.35 2.85
C ILE A 48 0.25 -13.41 3.39
N LEU A 49 -0.88 -13.97 3.86
CA LEU A 49 -1.99 -13.20 4.40
C LEU A 49 -1.56 -12.31 5.55
N PHE A 50 -0.82 -12.85 6.52
CA PHE A 50 -0.38 -12.07 7.68
C PHE A 50 0.64 -11.01 7.31
N LYS A 51 1.54 -11.29 6.37
CA LYS A 51 2.47 -10.27 5.87
C LYS A 51 1.73 -9.11 5.20
N MET A 52 0.77 -9.42 4.32
CA MET A 52 -0.07 -8.41 3.68
C MET A 52 -0.89 -7.64 4.72
N PHE A 53 -1.43 -8.33 5.72
CA PHE A 53 -2.20 -7.73 6.81
C PHE A 53 -1.35 -6.74 7.62
N ASP A 54 -0.13 -7.11 8.00
CA ASP A 54 0.75 -6.24 8.78
C ASP A 54 1.11 -4.95 8.02
N GLU A 55 1.43 -5.06 6.73
CA GLU A 55 1.69 -3.90 5.88
C GLU A 55 0.47 -2.98 5.76
N GLU A 56 -0.70 -3.57 5.51
CA GLU A 56 -1.96 -2.84 5.35
C GLU A 56 -2.42 -2.20 6.66
N LEU A 57 -2.17 -2.86 7.80
CA LEU A 57 -2.47 -2.35 9.13
C LEU A 57 -1.64 -1.10 9.43
N ILE A 58 -0.35 -1.08 9.08
CA ILE A 58 0.51 0.10 9.28
C ILE A 58 0.00 1.28 8.41
N LYS A 59 -0.45 1.01 7.19
CA LYS A 59 -1.08 2.03 6.32
C LYS A 59 -2.28 2.69 7.00
N PHE A 60 -3.20 1.90 7.55
CA PHE A 60 -4.38 2.46 8.23
C PHE A 60 -4.06 3.11 9.58
N LYS A 61 -3.03 2.64 10.29
CA LYS A 61 -2.52 3.34 11.47
C LYS A 61 -2.01 4.74 11.09
N LEU A 62 -1.29 4.89 9.97
CA LEU A 62 -0.85 6.19 9.46
C LEU A 62 -2.05 7.09 9.14
N TYR A 63 -3.02 6.59 8.39
CA TYR A 63 -4.24 7.34 8.06
C TYR A 63 -4.99 7.82 9.31
N ASN A 64 -5.20 6.93 10.29
CA ASN A 64 -5.87 7.27 11.54
C ASN A 64 -5.05 8.22 12.41
N PHE A 65 -3.72 8.15 12.35
CA PHE A 65 -2.83 9.11 13.00
C PHE A 65 -2.98 10.50 12.38
N LEU A 66 -2.92 10.61 11.05
CA LEU A 66 -3.04 11.87 10.32
C LEU A 66 -4.42 12.52 10.52
N THR A 67 -5.49 11.72 10.58
CA THR A 67 -6.86 12.24 10.75
C THR A 67 -7.10 12.87 12.12
N ARG A 68 -6.28 12.53 13.12
CA ARG A 68 -6.45 13.01 14.52
C ARG A 68 -5.60 14.24 14.84
N GLN A 69 -4.59 14.52 14.03
CA GLN A 69 -3.66 15.60 14.24
C GLN A 69 -4.27 16.94 13.81
N LYS A 70 -3.80 18.04 14.42
CA LYS A 70 -4.22 19.40 14.05
C LYS A 70 -3.43 19.95 12.86
N SER A 71 -2.18 19.51 12.71
CA SER A 71 -1.26 19.79 11.60
C SER A 71 -0.66 18.47 11.17
N ASN A 72 -0.54 18.26 9.86
CA ASN A 72 0.09 17.07 9.31
C ASN A 72 1.22 17.52 8.38
N ASP A 73 2.40 17.59 8.97
CA ASP A 73 3.66 18.02 8.39
C ASP A 73 4.69 16.88 8.46
N PHE A 74 5.91 17.15 8.00
CA PHE A 74 7.02 16.21 8.04
C PHE A 74 7.38 15.79 9.48
N GLU A 75 7.22 16.67 10.47
CA GLU A 75 7.44 16.32 11.88
C GLU A 75 6.43 15.26 12.35
N ALA A 76 5.16 15.39 11.97
CA ALA A 76 4.14 14.39 12.24
C ALA A 76 4.49 13.02 11.62
N LEU A 77 5.02 12.99 10.40
CA LEU A 77 5.47 11.75 9.75
C LEU A 77 6.67 11.10 10.46
N ASN A 78 7.64 11.90 10.91
CA ASN A 78 8.77 11.40 11.69
C ASN A 78 8.34 10.84 13.04
N LYS A 79 7.39 11.51 13.70
CA LYS A 79 6.78 11.01 14.94
C LYS A 79 6.10 9.67 14.72
N PHE A 80 5.27 9.54 13.68
CA PHE A 80 4.63 8.27 13.34
C PHE A 80 5.65 7.15 13.10
N SER A 81 6.71 7.47 12.35
CA SER A 81 7.79 6.52 12.03
C SER A 81 8.47 6.01 13.30
N SER A 82 8.78 6.91 14.23
CA SER A 82 9.40 6.59 15.52
C SER A 82 8.47 5.77 16.41
N ASP A 83 7.20 6.18 16.54
CA ASP A 83 6.19 5.51 17.38
C ASP A 83 5.90 4.06 16.91
N ASN A 84 6.07 3.79 15.62
CA ASN A 84 5.80 2.47 15.01
C ASN A 84 7.07 1.68 14.67
N SER A 85 8.27 2.19 15.01
CA SER A 85 9.55 1.55 14.69
C SER A 85 9.74 1.22 13.20
N ILE A 86 9.36 2.15 12.32
CA ILE A 86 9.54 2.02 10.86
C ILE A 86 10.41 3.13 10.30
N GLU A 87 11.06 2.88 9.17
CA GLU A 87 11.83 3.91 8.47
C GLU A 87 10.93 5.00 7.89
N ILE A 88 11.42 6.25 7.86
CA ILE A 88 10.70 7.38 7.27
C ILE A 88 10.38 7.16 5.79
N THR A 89 11.27 6.48 5.06
CA THR A 89 11.06 6.06 3.67
C THR A 89 9.80 5.21 3.53
N LYS A 90 9.59 4.26 4.44
CA LYS A 90 8.37 3.44 4.46
C LYS A 90 7.14 4.26 4.77
N THR A 91 7.22 5.19 5.72
CA THR A 91 6.11 6.12 6.03
C THR A 91 5.74 6.97 4.81
N LEU A 92 6.71 7.46 4.05
CA LEU A 92 6.47 8.21 2.81
C LEU A 92 5.84 7.33 1.71
N SER A 93 6.27 6.08 1.56
CA SER A 93 5.60 5.12 0.65
C SER A 93 4.14 4.89 1.04
N LEU A 94 3.87 4.72 2.34
CA LEU A 94 2.50 4.57 2.85
C LEU A 94 1.66 5.83 2.63
N LEU A 95 2.27 7.01 2.74
CA LEU A 95 1.63 8.29 2.45
C LEU A 95 1.20 8.37 0.98
N GLU A 96 2.07 7.99 0.04
CA GLU A 96 1.73 7.97 -1.39
C GLU A 96 0.61 6.95 -1.70
N LEU A 97 0.61 5.80 -1.03
CA LEU A 97 -0.49 4.83 -1.13
C LEU A 97 -1.82 5.43 -0.68
N LEU A 98 -1.85 6.10 0.47
CA LEU A 98 -3.05 6.76 0.98
C LEU A 98 -3.55 7.85 0.03
N LYS A 99 -2.64 8.59 -0.60
CA LYS A 99 -2.96 9.60 -1.61
C LYS A 99 -3.58 8.97 -2.86
N ASN A 100 -3.01 7.88 -3.37
CA ASN A 100 -3.54 7.16 -4.53
C ASN A 100 -4.90 6.51 -4.26
N GLU A 101 -5.16 6.12 -3.00
CA GLU A 101 -6.47 5.65 -2.57
C GLU A 101 -7.47 6.78 -2.27
N ASN A 102 -7.09 8.04 -2.52
CA ASN A 102 -7.89 9.25 -2.25
C ASN A 102 -8.32 9.38 -0.78
N LEU A 103 -7.54 8.82 0.15
CA LEU A 103 -7.76 8.96 1.59
C LEU A 103 -7.17 10.26 2.12
N ILE A 104 -6.14 10.76 1.46
CA ILE A 104 -5.48 12.01 1.80
C ILE A 104 -5.14 12.82 0.54
N ALA A 105 -4.88 14.11 0.72
CA ALA A 105 -4.18 14.96 -0.24
C ALA A 105 -2.86 15.43 0.38
N VAL A 106 -1.79 15.42 -0.41
CA VAL A 106 -0.46 15.86 0.01
C VAL A 106 -0.03 16.99 -0.92
N ASN A 107 0.27 18.15 -0.36
CA ASN A 107 0.88 19.27 -1.08
C ASN A 107 2.28 19.52 -0.52
N GLU A 108 3.22 19.88 -1.39
CA GLU A 108 4.57 20.26 -0.99
C GLU A 108 4.66 21.77 -0.84
N ILE A 109 5.30 22.22 0.25
CA ILE A 109 5.54 23.62 0.56
C ILE A 109 6.99 23.93 0.24
N TYR A 110 7.23 25.00 -0.50
CA TYR A 110 8.55 25.47 -0.91
C TYR A 110 8.78 26.90 -0.42
N ASP A 111 10.01 27.19 -0.01
CA ASP A 111 10.47 28.55 0.26
C ASP A 111 11.30 29.05 -0.93
N GLU A 112 11.14 30.33 -1.28
CA GLU A 112 12.00 31.02 -2.24
C GLU A 112 13.28 31.48 -1.57
N VAL A 113 14.41 31.08 -2.14
CA VAL A 113 15.74 31.54 -1.76
C VAL A 113 16.15 32.59 -2.79
N GLU A 114 16.19 33.85 -2.35
CA GLU A 114 16.69 34.95 -3.18
C GLU A 114 18.14 34.67 -3.59
N GLY A 115 18.40 34.81 -4.88
CA GLY A 115 19.73 34.64 -5.46
C GLY A 115 20.60 35.88 -5.24
N ASP A 116 21.91 35.73 -5.39
CA ASP A 116 22.87 36.83 -5.39
C ASP A 116 23.41 37.13 -6.81
N GLU A 117 24.38 38.05 -6.91
CA GLU A 117 24.97 38.47 -8.19
C GLU A 117 25.54 37.31 -9.04
N ASN A 118 25.82 36.15 -8.42
CA ASN A 118 26.41 34.98 -9.07
C ASN A 118 25.51 33.74 -9.03
N THR A 119 24.37 33.79 -8.34
CA THR A 119 23.45 32.64 -8.18
C THR A 119 22.00 33.06 -8.45
N PRO A 120 21.27 32.35 -9.32
CA PRO A 120 19.86 32.65 -9.56
C PRO A 120 19.00 32.28 -8.34
N SER A 121 17.87 32.97 -8.18
CA SER A 121 16.86 32.60 -7.19
C SER A 121 16.41 31.15 -7.40
N SER A 122 16.29 30.40 -6.31
CA SER A 122 15.95 28.98 -6.32
C SER A 122 14.85 28.68 -5.30
N THR A 123 14.16 27.56 -5.47
CA THR A 123 13.18 27.08 -4.49
C THR A 123 13.74 25.91 -3.71
N THR A 124 13.50 25.88 -2.40
CA THR A 124 13.87 24.77 -1.52
C THR A 124 12.63 24.16 -0.90
N PHE A 125 12.56 22.83 -0.86
CA PHE A 125 11.51 22.12 -0.14
C PHE A 125 11.56 22.51 1.35
N LYS A 126 10.39 22.81 1.91
CA LYS A 126 10.22 23.19 3.31
C LYS A 126 9.48 22.09 4.06
N ASP A 127 8.29 21.72 3.61
CA ASP A 127 7.40 20.82 4.36
C ASP A 127 6.25 20.25 3.49
N PHE A 128 5.42 19.40 4.09
CA PHE A 128 4.17 18.90 3.52
C PHE A 128 2.94 19.57 4.16
N ASP A 129 1.90 19.85 3.37
CA ASP A 129 0.52 20.12 3.83
C ASP A 129 -0.34 18.89 3.50
N ILE A 130 -0.61 18.06 4.52
CA ILE A 130 -1.37 16.82 4.36
C ILE A 130 -2.79 16.98 4.90
N LYS A 131 -3.78 16.74 4.05
CA LYS A 131 -5.21 16.78 4.39
C LYS A 131 -5.81 15.39 4.32
N SER A 132 -6.34 14.90 5.43
CA SER A 132 -7.09 13.64 5.49
C SER A 132 -8.58 13.88 5.24
N PHE A 133 -9.23 13.00 4.50
CA PHE A 133 -10.68 13.05 4.28
C PHE A 133 -11.37 12.03 5.18
N ASP A 134 -12.47 12.38 5.84
CA ASP A 134 -13.25 11.42 6.65
C ASP A 134 -14.08 10.49 5.74
N VAL A 135 -13.39 9.57 5.08
CA VAL A 135 -13.98 8.56 4.19
C VAL A 135 -13.92 7.21 4.88
N ASN A 136 -14.99 6.41 4.75
CA ASN A 136 -14.97 5.03 5.20
C ASN A 136 -14.08 4.20 4.26
N PRO A 137 -12.93 3.67 4.73
CA PRO A 137 -12.00 2.96 3.86
C PRO A 137 -12.62 1.68 3.25
N SER A 138 -13.59 1.05 3.93
CA SER A 138 -14.30 -0.12 3.40
C SER A 138 -15.15 0.19 2.16
N LYS A 139 -15.42 1.48 1.86
CA LYS A 139 -16.15 1.93 0.66
C LYS A 139 -15.22 2.30 -0.50
N ILE A 140 -13.92 2.41 -0.23
CA ILE A 140 -12.93 2.71 -1.25
C ILE A 140 -12.66 1.40 -1.98
N LYS A 141 -13.18 1.30 -3.21
CA LYS A 141 -12.66 0.32 -4.15
C LYS A 141 -11.27 0.81 -4.52
N SER A 142 -10.28 0.36 -3.76
CA SER A 142 -8.90 0.64 -4.12
C SER A 142 -8.65 0.13 -5.53
N ILE A 143 -7.84 0.86 -6.29
CA ILE A 143 -7.42 0.53 -7.65
C ILE A 143 -6.52 -0.69 -7.56
N TYR A 144 -7.12 -1.86 -7.36
CA TYR A 144 -6.45 -3.14 -7.53
C TYR A 144 -7.19 -3.87 -8.64
N GLU A 145 -7.12 -3.29 -9.84
CA GLU A 145 -7.14 -4.13 -11.02
C GLU A 145 -5.94 -5.08 -10.92
N PRO A 146 -6.00 -6.26 -11.56
CA PRO A 146 -4.82 -7.10 -11.72
C PRO A 146 -3.61 -6.27 -12.19
N VAL A 147 -2.40 -6.86 -12.19
CA VAL A 147 -1.18 -6.18 -12.67
C VAL A 147 -1.27 -5.66 -14.14
N GLU A 148 -2.38 -5.92 -14.83
CA GLU A 148 -2.81 -5.33 -16.10
C GLU A 148 -2.57 -3.82 -16.18
N THR A 149 -2.91 -3.01 -15.17
CA THR A 149 -2.67 -1.56 -15.22
C THR A 149 -1.18 -1.20 -15.42
N ILE A 150 -0.26 -2.04 -14.93
CA ILE A 150 1.18 -1.86 -15.13
C ILE A 150 1.59 -2.24 -16.56
N PHE A 151 0.91 -3.22 -17.16
CA PHE A 151 1.11 -3.58 -18.57
C PHE A 151 0.58 -2.48 -19.50
N GLU A 152 -0.60 -1.93 -19.23
CA GLU A 152 -1.23 -0.87 -20.01
C GLU A 152 -0.46 0.45 -19.96
N THR A 153 0.11 0.79 -18.80
CA THR A 153 0.93 2.00 -18.63
C THR A 153 2.37 1.84 -19.12
N HIS A 154 2.74 0.68 -19.68
CA HIS A 154 4.10 0.35 -20.14
C HIS A 154 5.20 0.52 -19.08
N ASN A 155 4.83 0.40 -17.80
CA ASN A 155 5.75 0.49 -16.67
C ASN A 155 6.39 -0.86 -16.31
N CYS A 156 5.95 -1.94 -16.96
CA CYS A 156 6.46 -3.29 -16.71
C CYS A 156 7.93 -3.44 -17.12
N SER A 157 8.77 -3.89 -16.18
CA SER A 157 10.18 -4.20 -16.45
C SER A 157 10.43 -5.62 -16.97
N GLY A 158 9.39 -6.46 -17.06
CA GLY A 158 9.54 -7.86 -17.48
C GLY A 158 10.12 -8.79 -16.41
N CYS A 159 10.12 -8.42 -15.12
CA CYS A 159 10.79 -9.18 -14.07
C CYS A 159 10.18 -10.57 -13.74
N GLY A 160 8.92 -10.82 -14.11
CA GLY A 160 8.27 -12.13 -13.94
C GLY A 160 7.79 -12.46 -12.52
N LEU A 161 7.95 -11.58 -11.52
CA LEU A 161 7.50 -11.83 -10.14
C LEU A 161 5.99 -12.13 -10.06
N CYS A 162 5.18 -11.41 -10.85
CA CYS A 162 3.74 -11.63 -10.92
C CYS A 162 3.36 -13.01 -11.47
N VAL A 163 4.17 -13.57 -12.38
CA VAL A 163 3.97 -14.93 -12.90
C VAL A 163 4.30 -15.94 -11.81
N GLY A 164 5.44 -15.78 -11.14
CA GLY A 164 5.91 -16.71 -10.11
C GLY A 164 5.03 -16.77 -8.85
N ILE A 165 4.32 -15.69 -8.51
CA ILE A 165 3.40 -15.67 -7.36
C ILE A 165 1.98 -16.15 -7.71
N CYS A 166 1.65 -16.35 -8.99
CA CYS A 166 0.28 -16.63 -9.39
C CYS A 166 -0.10 -18.08 -9.06
N PRO A 167 -1.10 -18.33 -8.20
CA PRO A 167 -1.51 -19.70 -7.85
C PRO A 167 -2.14 -20.45 -9.03
N VAL A 168 -2.82 -19.73 -9.91
CA VAL A 168 -3.61 -20.30 -11.02
C VAL A 168 -2.90 -20.17 -12.38
N ASN A 169 -1.65 -19.71 -12.38
CA ASN A 169 -0.83 -19.54 -13.57
C ASN A 169 -1.58 -18.85 -14.74
N CYS A 170 -2.25 -17.73 -14.45
CA CYS A 170 -3.04 -16.97 -15.43
C CYS A 170 -2.27 -15.83 -16.10
N LEU A 171 -0.96 -15.73 -15.87
CA LEU A 171 -0.14 -14.58 -16.27
C LEU A 171 1.04 -15.03 -17.13
N ASP A 172 1.24 -14.35 -18.25
CA ASP A 172 2.45 -14.45 -19.08
C ASP A 172 3.12 -13.09 -19.19
N VAL A 173 4.45 -13.04 -19.18
CA VAL A 173 5.24 -11.81 -19.34
C VAL A 173 6.38 -12.03 -20.32
N PHE A 174 6.46 -11.19 -21.36
CA PHE A 174 7.51 -11.22 -22.37
C PHE A 174 7.98 -9.81 -22.71
N ASN A 175 9.26 -9.49 -22.43
CA ASN A 175 9.89 -8.20 -22.76
C ASN A 175 9.07 -6.95 -22.35
N GLY A 176 8.48 -6.96 -21.15
CA GLY A 176 7.65 -5.84 -20.64
C GLY A 176 6.20 -5.85 -21.12
N PHE A 177 5.80 -6.82 -21.95
CA PHE A 177 4.41 -7.04 -22.33
C PHE A 177 3.85 -8.21 -21.52
N GLY A 178 2.84 -7.92 -20.70
CA GLY A 178 2.14 -8.94 -19.93
C GLY A 178 0.76 -9.24 -20.53
N LYS A 179 0.29 -10.47 -20.33
CA LYS A 179 -1.07 -10.90 -20.68
C LYS A 179 -1.69 -11.64 -19.51
N ILE A 180 -2.98 -11.40 -19.28
CA ILE A 180 -3.78 -12.10 -18.26
C ILE A 180 -4.84 -12.96 -18.95
N ASP A 181 -4.96 -14.21 -18.51
CA ASP A 181 -6.09 -15.08 -18.81
C ASP A 181 -7.21 -14.79 -17.79
N GLU A 182 -8.13 -13.91 -18.18
CA GLU A 182 -9.25 -13.48 -17.34
C GLU A 182 -10.18 -14.62 -16.92
N GLU A 183 -10.27 -15.70 -17.72
CA GLU A 183 -11.11 -16.86 -17.38
C GLU A 183 -10.49 -17.69 -16.24
N LYS A 184 -9.15 -17.67 -16.10
CA LYS A 184 -8.45 -18.32 -15.00
C LYS A 184 -8.21 -17.41 -13.81
N CYS A 185 -8.24 -16.10 -14.00
CA CYS A 185 -7.89 -15.13 -12.97
C CYS A 185 -8.91 -15.16 -11.80
N ILE A 186 -8.47 -15.64 -10.64
CA ILE A 186 -9.28 -15.68 -9.40
C ILE A 186 -9.29 -14.35 -8.65
N ARG A 187 -8.68 -13.29 -9.20
CA ARG A 187 -8.64 -11.93 -8.63
C ARG A 187 -8.12 -11.86 -7.18
N CYS A 188 -7.17 -12.73 -6.82
CA CYS A 188 -6.57 -12.78 -5.46
C CYS A 188 -5.60 -11.62 -5.13
N GLY A 189 -5.20 -10.80 -6.11
CA GLY A 189 -4.36 -9.62 -5.90
C GLY A 189 -2.85 -9.87 -5.66
N LEU A 190 -2.40 -11.13 -5.58
CA LEU A 190 -0.99 -11.46 -5.31
C LEU A 190 -0.02 -10.89 -6.36
N CYS A 191 -0.41 -10.89 -7.64
CA CYS A 191 0.41 -10.37 -8.72
C CYS A 191 0.70 -8.88 -8.58
N TYR A 192 -0.28 -8.10 -8.11
CA TYR A 192 -0.12 -6.68 -7.85
C TYR A 192 0.73 -6.45 -6.58
N TYR A 193 0.51 -7.27 -5.55
CA TYR A 193 1.24 -7.17 -4.28
C TYR A 193 2.75 -7.29 -4.45
N VAL A 194 3.22 -8.24 -5.28
CA VAL A 194 4.67 -8.48 -5.45
C VAL A 194 5.33 -7.62 -6.52
N CYS A 195 4.56 -6.85 -7.29
CA CYS A 195 5.09 -6.10 -8.42
C CYS A 195 5.88 -4.87 -7.92
N PRO A 196 7.17 -4.71 -8.24
CA PRO A 196 7.98 -3.56 -7.78
C PRO A 196 7.66 -2.26 -8.53
N ARG A 197 6.72 -2.32 -9.48
CA ARG A 197 6.25 -1.19 -10.29
C ARG A 197 4.84 -0.76 -9.93
N THR A 198 4.20 -1.45 -8.99
CA THR A 198 3.00 -0.94 -8.32
C THR A 198 3.44 0.03 -7.23
N TYR A 199 2.50 0.76 -6.65
CA TYR A 199 2.77 1.85 -5.70
C TYR A 199 3.27 1.38 -4.31
N LEU A 200 3.91 0.21 -4.21
CA LEU A 200 4.31 -0.46 -2.95
C LEU A 200 5.80 -0.36 -2.61
#